data_AF-A0A0J7HZR6-F1
#
_entry.id   AF-A0A0J7HZR6-F1
#
_cell.length_a   1.000
_cell.length_b   1.000
_cell.length_c   1.000
_cell.angle_alpha   90.00
_cell.angle_beta   90.00
_cell.angle_gamma   90.00
#
_symmetry.space_group_name_H-M   'P 1'
#
loop_
_entity.id
_entity.type
_entity.pdbx_description
1 polymer ?
#
loop_
_entity_poly.entity_id
_entity_poly.type
_entity_poly.pdbx_seq_one_letter_code
_entity_poly.pdbx_strand_id
1 'polypeptide(L)'
;MKKLISILLLSLYLVSTTELYQLLKVPELIEHYCEHKALNPEMSLTAFLKTHYDHPVKDGDYGKDQRLPFIIHSIPLTLVFTINQGFSLETRNDLFQHIKSHKIPFYDEDFYCKGFLNSVWEPPRYAFS
;
A
#
# COMPACT_ATOMS: atom_id res chain seq x y z
N MET A 1 -6.82 -2.08 -34.31
CA MET A 1 -7.26 -3.38 -33.77
C MET A 1 -6.35 -3.93 -32.69
N LYS A 2 -5.04 -4.13 -32.94
CA LYS A 2 -4.09 -4.68 -31.95
C LYS A 2 -4.14 -3.98 -30.58
N LYS A 3 -4.13 -2.63 -30.57
CA LYS A 3 -4.24 -1.82 -29.34
C LYS A 3 -5.51 -2.09 -28.53
N LEU A 4 -6.67 -2.17 -29.18
CA LEU A 4 -7.94 -2.42 -28.50
C LEU A 4 -7.98 -3.83 -27.89
N ILE A 5 -7.48 -4.82 -28.64
CA ILE A 5 -7.37 -6.19 -28.15
C ILE A 5 -6.44 -6.25 -26.94
N SER A 6 -5.29 -5.57 -26.98
CA SER A 6 -4.37 -5.49 -25.83
C SER A 6 -5.01 -4.83 -24.60
N ILE A 7 -5.75 -3.73 -24.78
CA ILE A 7 -6.47 -3.06 -23.69
C ILE A 7 -7.54 -3.98 -23.09
N LEU A 8 -8.32 -4.66 -23.93
CA LEU A 8 -9.35 -5.59 -23.49
C LEU A 8 -8.75 -6.74 -22.68
N LEU A 9 -7.70 -7.38 -23.21
CA LEU A 9 -7.03 -8.50 -22.54
C LEU A 9 -6.39 -8.06 -21.21
N LEU A 10 -5.76 -6.88 -21.17
CA LEU A 10 -5.20 -6.34 -19.94
C LEU A 10 -6.29 -6.02 -18.91
N SER A 11 -7.42 -5.47 -19.35
CA SER A 11 -8.55 -5.16 -18.48
C SER A 11 -9.14 -6.44 -17.88
N LEU A 12 -9.34 -7.48 -18.71
CA LEU A 12 -9.81 -8.79 -18.25
C LEU A 12 -8.82 -9.43 -17.27
N TYR A 13 -7.52 -9.33 -17.55
CA TYR A 13 -6.48 -9.82 -16.64
C TYR A 13 -6.54 -9.12 -15.29
N LEU A 14 -6.60 -7.79 -15.27
CA LEU A 14 -6.71 -7.01 -14.03
C LEU A 14 -7.96 -7.36 -13.24
N VAL A 15 -9.12 -7.43 -13.91
CA VAL A 15 -10.39 -7.84 -13.26
C VAL A 15 -10.30 -9.25 -12.70
N SER A 16 -9.67 -10.19 -13.40
CA SER A 16 -9.59 -11.60 -12.98
C SER A 16 -8.55 -11.87 -11.89
N THR A 17 -7.52 -11.02 -11.74
CA THR A 17 -6.37 -11.29 -10.85
C THR A 17 -6.28 -10.35 -9.66
N THR A 18 -7.09 -9.29 -9.63
CA THR A 18 -7.13 -8.29 -8.56
C THR A 18 -8.56 -8.13 -8.04
N GLU A 19 -8.74 -7.42 -6.94
CA GLU A 19 -10.05 -7.11 -6.35
C GLU A 19 -10.93 -6.17 -7.21
N LEU A 20 -10.50 -5.78 -8.43
CA LEU A 20 -11.32 -4.99 -9.35
C LEU A 20 -12.64 -5.67 -9.71
N TYR A 21 -12.73 -7.01 -9.66
CA TYR A 21 -14.01 -7.70 -9.85
C TYR A 21 -15.08 -7.31 -8.83
N GLN A 22 -14.70 -6.82 -7.64
CA GLN A 22 -15.66 -6.36 -6.62
C GLN A 22 -16.51 -5.20 -7.15
N LEU A 23 -16.01 -4.39 -8.08
CA LEU A 23 -16.78 -3.32 -8.73
C LEU A 23 -17.98 -3.86 -9.53
N LEU A 24 -17.94 -5.13 -9.96
CA LEU A 24 -19.09 -5.77 -10.62
C LEU A 24 -20.26 -6.02 -9.65
N LYS A 25 -20.03 -5.93 -8.33
CA LYS A 25 -21.06 -6.06 -7.28
C LYS A 25 -21.71 -4.72 -6.90
N VAL A 26 -21.32 -3.61 -7.54
CA VAL A 26 -21.95 -2.30 -7.32
C VAL A 26 -23.49 -2.31 -7.51
N PRO A 27 -24.08 -3.08 -8.46
CA PRO A 27 -25.53 -3.20 -8.56
C PRO A 27 -26.20 -3.70 -7.26
N GLU A 28 -25.61 -4.70 -6.59
CA GLU A 28 -26.12 -5.24 -5.32
C GLU A 28 -26.08 -4.17 -4.20
N LEU A 29 -25.02 -3.36 -4.16
CA LEU A 29 -24.91 -2.23 -3.24
C LEU A 29 -26.04 -1.20 -3.46
N ILE A 30 -26.33 -0.88 -4.72
CA ILE A 30 -27.38 0.08 -5.08
C ILE A 30 -28.75 -0.47 -4.71
N GLU A 31 -29.02 -1.75 -5.03
CA GLU A 31 -30.28 -2.41 -4.68
C GLU A 31 -30.50 -2.40 -3.16
N HIS A 32 -29.50 -2.83 -2.39
CA HIS A 32 -29.60 -2.87 -0.94
C HIS A 32 -29.74 -1.48 -0.31
N TYR A 33 -29.05 -0.46 -0.85
CA TYR A 33 -29.25 0.93 -0.44
C TYR A 33 -30.69 1.39 -0.71
N CYS A 34 -31.27 1.05 -1.86
CA CYS A 34 -32.66 1.38 -2.19
C CYS A 34 -33.66 0.70 -1.22
N GLU A 35 -33.41 -0.54 -0.82
CA GLU A 35 -34.24 -1.25 0.19
C GLU A 35 -34.25 -0.47 1.51
N HIS A 36 -33.07 -0.12 2.03
CA HIS A 36 -32.97 0.65 3.27
C HIS A 36 -33.53 2.08 3.12
N LYS A 37 -33.40 2.71 1.94
CA LYS A 37 -33.97 4.04 1.67
C LYS A 37 -35.50 4.00 1.63
N ALA A 38 -36.08 2.89 1.18
CA ALA A 38 -37.53 2.68 1.19
C ALA A 38 -38.06 2.46 2.62
N LEU A 39 -37.30 1.76 3.48
CA LEU A 39 -37.64 1.54 4.89
C LEU A 39 -37.39 2.78 5.76
N ASN A 40 -36.32 3.52 5.47
CA ASN A 40 -35.91 4.73 6.17
C ASN A 40 -35.59 5.86 5.16
N PRO A 41 -36.57 6.72 4.85
CA PRO A 41 -36.39 7.83 3.91
C PRO A 41 -35.28 8.82 4.30
N GLU A 42 -34.94 8.94 5.58
CA GLU A 42 -33.88 9.83 6.07
C GLU A 42 -32.48 9.23 5.94
N MET A 43 -32.37 7.95 5.56
CA MET A 43 -31.07 7.30 5.41
C MET A 43 -30.28 7.93 4.25
N SER A 44 -29.08 8.40 4.56
CA SER A 44 -28.12 8.85 3.56
C SER A 44 -27.23 7.70 3.10
N LEU A 45 -26.63 7.84 1.90
CA LEU A 45 -25.68 6.85 1.39
C LEU A 45 -24.46 6.69 2.30
N THR A 46 -23.98 7.76 2.92
CA THR A 46 -22.86 7.70 3.87
C THR A 46 -23.24 6.97 5.16
N ALA A 47 -24.46 7.17 5.66
CA ALA A 47 -24.97 6.44 6.82
C ALA A 47 -25.08 4.93 6.51
N PHE A 48 -25.62 4.58 5.34
CA PHE A 48 -25.69 3.19 4.88
C PHE A 48 -24.30 2.54 4.81
N LEU A 49 -23.35 3.18 4.13
CA LEU A 49 -21.98 2.65 4.04
C LEU A 49 -21.34 2.50 5.42
N LYS A 50 -21.57 3.44 6.34
CA LYS A 50 -21.05 3.33 7.70
C LYS A 50 -21.60 2.09 8.42
N THR A 51 -22.90 1.82 8.32
CA THR A 51 -23.53 0.65 8.96
C THR A 51 -22.92 -0.67 8.47
N HIS A 52 -22.65 -0.81 7.17
CA HIS A 52 -22.17 -2.08 6.62
C HIS A 52 -20.64 -2.23 6.54
N TYR A 53 -19.86 -1.13 6.57
CA TYR A 53 -18.40 -1.18 6.40
C TYR A 53 -17.58 -0.79 7.63
N ASP A 54 -18.14 -0.05 8.60
CA ASP A 54 -17.41 0.37 9.81
C ASP A 54 -17.48 -0.71 10.91
N HIS A 55 -18.70 -1.15 11.24
CA HIS A 55 -18.96 -2.15 12.28
C HIS A 55 -20.09 -3.09 11.85
N PRO A 56 -19.84 -4.02 10.91
CA PRO A 56 -20.88 -4.88 10.36
C PRO A 56 -21.50 -5.75 11.47
N VAL A 57 -22.82 -5.66 11.62
CA VAL A 57 -23.59 -6.44 12.58
C VAL A 57 -24.09 -7.72 11.90
N LYS A 58 -24.03 -8.85 12.61
CA LYS A 58 -24.64 -10.10 12.13
C LYS A 58 -26.11 -10.11 12.48
N ASP A 59 -26.95 -9.60 11.59
CA ASP A 59 -28.40 -9.60 11.73
C ASP A 59 -29.09 -10.34 10.56
N GLY A 60 -30.38 -10.11 10.35
CA GLY A 60 -31.15 -10.74 9.29
C GLY A 60 -30.63 -10.46 7.87
N ASP A 61 -29.89 -9.37 7.69
CA ASP A 61 -29.35 -8.93 6.40
C ASP A 61 -27.92 -9.44 6.15
N TYR A 62 -27.32 -10.14 7.11
CA TYR A 62 -25.94 -10.65 7.03
C TYR A 62 -25.62 -11.41 5.73
N GLY A 63 -26.59 -12.15 5.18
CA GLY A 63 -26.41 -12.85 3.90
C GLY A 63 -26.34 -11.92 2.68
N LYS A 64 -27.04 -10.79 2.71
CA LYS A 64 -26.98 -9.73 1.69
C LYS A 64 -25.71 -8.89 1.87
N ASP A 65 -25.34 -8.57 3.10
CA ASP A 65 -24.13 -7.82 3.43
C ASP A 65 -22.87 -8.49 2.86
N GLN A 66 -22.79 -9.82 2.94
CA GLN A 66 -21.66 -10.57 2.36
C GLN A 66 -21.53 -10.45 0.84
N ARG A 67 -22.61 -10.09 0.14
CA ARG A 67 -22.61 -9.88 -1.32
C ARG A 67 -22.20 -8.48 -1.70
N LEU A 68 -22.10 -7.56 -0.74
CA LEU A 68 -21.64 -6.20 -1.01
C LEU A 68 -20.16 -6.20 -1.46
N PRO A 69 -19.78 -5.22 -2.30
CA PRO A 69 -18.41 -5.09 -2.77
C PRO A 69 -17.47 -4.87 -1.59
N PHE A 70 -16.30 -5.50 -1.61
CA PHE A 70 -15.23 -5.30 -0.60
C PHE A 70 -15.59 -5.68 0.85
N ILE A 71 -16.63 -6.49 1.09
CA ILE A 71 -16.87 -7.10 2.42
C ILE A 71 -16.10 -8.42 2.57
N ILE A 72 -16.18 -9.27 1.56
CA ILE A 72 -15.43 -10.53 1.50
C ILE A 72 -14.36 -10.42 0.40
N HIS A 73 -13.11 -10.62 0.80
CA HIS A 73 -11.95 -10.64 -0.07
C HIS A 73 -11.58 -12.09 -0.43
N SER A 74 -11.24 -12.32 -1.70
CA SER A 74 -10.70 -13.61 -2.14
C SER A 74 -9.20 -13.48 -2.30
N ILE A 75 -8.46 -14.56 -2.05
CA ILE A 75 -6.99 -14.52 -2.19
C ILE A 75 -6.66 -14.26 -3.67
N PRO A 76 -6.08 -13.09 -4.01
CA PRO A 76 -5.72 -12.81 -5.39
C PRO A 76 -4.55 -13.69 -5.84
N LEU A 77 -4.38 -13.78 -7.16
CA LEU A 77 -3.37 -14.65 -7.76
C LEU A 77 -1.97 -14.28 -7.25
N THR A 78 -1.37 -15.16 -6.45
CA THR A 78 -0.03 -14.97 -5.90
C THR A 78 1.00 -15.63 -6.82
N LEU A 79 1.79 -14.83 -7.53
CA LEU A 79 2.90 -15.32 -8.35
C LEU A 79 4.18 -15.30 -7.53
N VAL A 80 4.76 -16.49 -7.31
CA VAL A 80 6.10 -16.63 -6.73
C VAL A 80 7.09 -16.86 -7.86
N PHE A 81 7.92 -15.87 -8.14
CA PHE A 81 9.02 -16.01 -9.08
C PHE A 81 10.26 -16.48 -8.32
N THR A 82 10.76 -17.67 -8.66
CA THR A 82 12.05 -18.15 -8.15
C THR A 82 13.15 -17.75 -9.13
N ILE A 83 14.21 -17.15 -8.60
CA ILE A 83 15.39 -16.83 -9.39
C ILE A 83 16.19 -18.14 -9.54
N ASN A 84 16.54 -18.51 -10.77
CA ASN A 84 17.37 -19.69 -11.02
C ASN A 84 18.78 -19.48 -10.41
N GLN A 85 19.40 -20.55 -9.92
CA GLN A 85 20.78 -20.57 -9.42
C GLN A 85 21.75 -20.29 -10.58
N GLY A 86 21.92 -19.01 -10.91
CA GLY A 86 22.70 -18.58 -12.09
C GLY A 86 22.26 -17.23 -12.68
N PHE A 87 21.25 -16.55 -12.12
CA PHE A 87 20.91 -15.21 -12.54
C PHE A 87 21.97 -14.20 -12.10
N SER A 88 22.74 -13.67 -13.05
CA SER A 88 23.54 -12.46 -12.87
C SER A 88 22.82 -11.28 -13.51
N LEU A 89 22.45 -10.28 -12.71
CA LEU A 89 21.98 -9.01 -13.22
C LEU A 89 23.22 -8.18 -13.58
N GLU A 90 23.69 -8.31 -14.82
CA GLU A 90 24.73 -7.42 -15.34
C GLU A 90 24.12 -6.03 -15.50
N THR A 91 24.40 -5.16 -14.52
CA THR A 91 24.10 -3.74 -14.63
C THR A 91 25.01 -3.16 -15.70
N ARG A 92 24.49 -3.01 -16.92
CA ARG A 92 25.20 -2.29 -17.98
C ARG A 92 25.29 -0.83 -17.56
N ASN A 93 26.47 -0.39 -17.15
CA ASN A 93 26.77 0.99 -16.74
C ASN A 93 26.77 2.00 -17.90
N ASP A 94 26.14 1.68 -19.03
CA ASP A 94 26.32 2.44 -20.28
C ASP A 94 25.34 3.62 -20.46
N LEU A 95 24.53 3.94 -19.45
CA LEU A 95 23.60 5.08 -19.52
C LEU A 95 23.67 6.05 -18.33
N PHE A 96 24.67 5.91 -17.45
CA PHE A 96 25.05 6.99 -16.53
C PHE A 96 26.13 7.87 -17.17
N GLN A 97 25.84 8.41 -18.36
CA GLN A 97 26.60 9.57 -18.84
C GLN A 97 26.24 10.75 -17.94
N HIS A 98 27.05 10.91 -16.89
CA HIS A 98 27.31 12.15 -16.18
C HIS A 98 26.06 12.98 -15.86
N ILE A 99 25.14 12.44 -15.04
CA ILE A 99 24.29 13.32 -14.22
C ILE A 99 25.27 14.13 -13.38
N LYS A 100 25.49 15.41 -13.74
CA LYS A 100 26.23 16.35 -12.91
C LYS A 100 25.55 16.32 -11.55
N SER A 101 26.20 15.68 -10.58
CA SER A 101 25.86 15.76 -9.18
C SER A 101 25.90 17.24 -8.81
N HIS A 102 24.74 17.89 -8.84
CA HIS A 102 24.56 19.09 -8.05
C HIS A 102 24.59 18.56 -6.62
N LYS A 103 25.73 18.70 -5.96
CA LYS A 103 25.84 18.48 -4.52
C LYS A 103 24.69 19.28 -3.90
N ILE A 104 23.68 18.58 -3.44
CA ILE A 104 22.75 19.12 -2.45
C ILE A 104 23.66 19.58 -1.31
N PRO A 105 23.62 20.85 -0.86
CA PRO A 105 24.42 21.27 0.27
C PRO A 105 23.87 20.54 1.49
N PHE A 106 24.43 19.36 1.75
CA PHE A 106 24.27 18.65 3.00
C PHE A 106 25.19 19.37 3.99
N TYR A 107 24.61 19.79 5.11
CA TYR A 107 25.37 20.36 6.21
C TYR A 107 26.40 19.31 6.67
N ASP A 108 27.66 19.74 6.80
CA ASP A 108 28.79 18.91 7.19
C ASP A 108 28.65 18.54 8.68
N GLU A 109 28.07 17.36 8.95
CA GLU A 109 28.01 16.76 10.29
C GLU A 109 29.34 16.10 10.69
N ASP A 110 30.37 16.09 9.83
CA ASP A 110 31.66 15.46 10.15
C ASP A 110 32.56 16.33 11.04
N PHE A 111 32.04 17.46 11.56
CA PHE A 111 32.73 18.32 12.51
C PHE A 111 32.51 17.99 13.99
N TYR A 112 31.98 16.81 14.32
CA TYR A 112 31.93 16.34 15.70
C TYR A 112 32.99 15.27 16.00
N CYS A 113 33.81 15.57 17.01
CA CYS A 113 34.82 14.72 17.66
C CYS A 113 36.24 14.71 17.06
N LYS A 114 36.79 15.90 16.73
CA LYS A 114 38.25 16.12 16.65
C LYS A 114 38.79 17.28 17.50
N GLY A 115 38.00 17.72 18.48
CA GLY A 115 38.46 18.62 19.54
C GLY A 115 38.41 17.89 20.88
N PHE A 116 39.45 18.05 21.69
CA PHE A 116 39.58 17.55 23.07
C PHE A 116 40.19 16.16 23.27
N LEU A 117 41.39 15.94 22.72
CA LEU A 117 42.29 14.92 23.27
C LEU A 117 43.02 15.38 24.55
N ASN A 118 43.03 16.68 24.86
CA ASN A 118 43.83 17.26 25.97
C ASN A 118 43.05 18.13 26.96
N SER A 119 41.72 18.06 27.01
CA SER A 119 40.92 18.84 27.99
C SER A 119 39.89 18.01 28.74
N VAL A 120 40.06 16.69 28.77
CA VAL A 120 39.29 15.88 29.71
C VAL A 120 39.87 16.18 31.09
N TRP A 121 39.09 16.88 31.91
CA TRP A 121 39.43 17.12 33.30
C TRP A 121 39.47 15.76 34.02
N GLU A 122 40.65 15.36 34.51
CA GLU A 122 40.79 14.17 35.35
C GLU A 122 40.81 14.56 36.82
N PRO A 123 40.04 13.88 37.69
CA PRO A 123 40.08 14.15 39.13
C PRO A 123 41.44 13.73 39.72
N PRO A 124 41.95 14.46 40.74
CA PRO A 124 43.27 14.22 41.30
C PRO A 124 43.36 12.82 41.93
N ARG A 125 44.38 12.06 41.54
CA ARG A 125 44.69 10.74 42.12
C ARG A 125 45.45 10.96 43.42
N TYR A 126 44.81 10.66 44.55
CA TYR A 126 45.50 10.61 45.84
C TYR A 126 46.57 9.51 45.81
N ALA A 127 47.83 9.89 46.00
CA ALA A 127 48.92 8.96 46.25
C ALA A 127 48.90 8.59 47.74
N PHE A 128 48.52 7.36 48.07
CA PHE A 128 48.84 6.78 49.37
C PHE A 128 50.22 6.11 49.26
N SER A 129 51.17 6.59 50.07
CA SER A 129 52.43 5.89 50.39
C SER A 129 52.20 4.85 51.47
#